data_AF-A0A1M7Y2V0-F1
#
_entry.id   AF-A0A1M7Y2V0-F1
#
_cell.length_a   1.000
_cell.length_b   1.000
_cell.length_c   1.000
_cell.angle_alpha   90.00
_cell.angle_beta   90.00
_cell.angle_gamma   90.00
#
_symmetry.space_group_name_H-M   'P 1'
#
loop_
_entity.id
_entity.type
_entity.pdbx_description
1 polymer ?
#
loop_
_entity_poly.entity_id
_entity_poly.type
_entity_poly.pdbx_seq_one_letter_code
_entity_poly.pdbx_strand_id
1 'polypeptide(L)'
;MNFCSNCGNPVQLTIPEDDDRKRFCCNHCGMIHYQNPRLVVGAIPEWQDRILLCRRDIEPQRGLWTLPAGYLENGESVEDGARRETREETKAEIIDLSPYFLADLVPINQLYLIFRCQLARPEFAITRESSELRLFREEEIPWDEIAFQVIRVTLQKYFSDRAAGTFPFRNEVVRIALNCPAEPAP
;
A
#
# COMPACT_ATOMS: atom_id res chain seq x y z
N MET A 1 -12.34 17.97 1.87
CA MET A 1 -13.79 17.70 1.66
C MET A 1 -14.47 19.06 1.62
N ASN A 2 -15.27 19.35 0.59
CA ASN A 2 -15.86 20.69 0.42
C ASN A 2 -17.34 20.75 0.79
N PHE A 3 -18.07 19.63 0.64
CA PHE A 3 -19.51 19.53 0.87
C PHE A 3 -19.85 18.30 1.73
N CYS A 4 -20.94 18.39 2.48
CA CYS A 4 -21.48 17.35 3.34
C CYS A 4 -22.12 16.25 2.50
N SER A 5 -21.66 15.00 2.69
CA SER A 5 -22.23 13.85 1.97
C SER A 5 -23.66 13.50 2.38
N ASN A 6 -24.16 14.03 3.51
CA ASN A 6 -25.51 13.78 4.00
C ASN A 6 -26.55 14.78 3.43
N CYS A 7 -26.20 16.06 3.28
CA CYS A 7 -27.18 17.10 2.90
C CYS A 7 -26.72 18.05 1.78
N GLY A 8 -25.51 17.88 1.23
CA GLY A 8 -25.00 18.69 0.11
C GLY A 8 -24.51 20.10 0.48
N ASN A 9 -24.75 20.58 1.69
CA ASN A 9 -24.25 21.90 2.13
C ASN A 9 -22.73 21.90 2.38
N PRO A 10 -22.05 23.08 2.31
CA PRO A 10 -20.63 23.18 2.64
C PRO A 10 -20.30 22.69 4.06
N VAL A 11 -19.10 22.13 4.22
CA VAL A 11 -18.53 21.75 5.52
C VAL A 11 -17.44 22.73 5.94
N GLN A 12 -17.18 22.81 7.24
CA GLN A 12 -16.09 23.61 7.81
C GLN A 12 -15.17 22.73 8.63
N LEU A 13 -13.87 23.04 8.62
CA LEU A 13 -12.88 22.33 9.42
C LEU A 13 -12.80 22.99 10.82
N THR A 14 -13.52 22.44 11.80
CA THR A 14 -13.63 23.01 13.16
C THR A 14 -13.41 21.93 14.22
N ILE A 15 -13.20 22.32 15.48
CA ILE A 15 -13.14 21.40 16.62
C ILE A 15 -14.55 21.30 17.21
N PRO A 16 -15.21 20.12 17.18
CA PRO A 16 -16.48 19.88 17.88
C PRO A 16 -16.40 20.13 19.39
N GLU A 17 -17.54 20.42 20.04
CA GLU A 17 -17.61 20.78 21.47
C GLU A 17 -17.00 19.72 22.41
N ASP A 18 -17.14 18.43 22.06
CA ASP A 18 -16.65 17.28 22.83
C ASP A 18 -15.42 16.58 22.19
N ASP A 19 -14.66 17.25 21.31
CA ASP A 19 -13.48 16.69 20.61
C ASP A 19 -12.27 17.61 20.78
N ASP A 20 -11.06 17.06 20.62
CA ASP A 20 -9.78 17.79 20.68
C ASP A 20 -9.15 18.00 19.29
N ARG A 21 -9.78 17.48 18.24
CA ARG A 21 -9.28 17.51 16.87
C ARG A 21 -10.21 18.22 15.90
N LYS A 22 -9.59 18.84 14.90
CA LYS A 22 -10.31 19.40 13.76
C LYS A 22 -10.97 18.30 12.94
N ARG A 23 -12.27 18.46 12.66
CA ARG A 23 -13.10 17.58 11.84
C ARG A 23 -13.85 18.42 10.80
N PHE A 24 -14.24 17.78 9.70
CA PHE A 24 -15.17 18.41 8.77
C PHE A 24 -16.58 18.34 9.35
N CYS A 25 -17.11 19.47 9.80
CA CYS A 25 -18.42 19.60 10.43
C CYS A 25 -19.39 20.32 9.50
N CYS A 26 -20.63 19.84 9.44
CA CYS A 26 -21.71 20.49 8.70
C CYS A 26 -22.61 21.30 9.64
N ASN A 27 -22.58 22.63 9.54
CA ASN A 27 -23.40 23.51 10.38
C ASN A 27 -24.89 23.47 10.01
N HIS A 28 -25.26 22.87 8.88
CA HIS A 28 -26.66 22.77 8.45
C HIS A 28 -27.39 21.58 9.09
N CYS A 29 -26.80 20.37 9.05
CA CYS A 29 -27.44 19.16 9.57
C CYS A 29 -26.76 18.58 10.82
N GLY A 30 -25.69 19.22 11.32
CA GLY A 30 -24.94 18.78 12.50
C GLY A 30 -24.01 17.57 12.26
N MET A 31 -23.91 17.06 11.02
CA MET A 31 -23.09 15.89 10.73
C MET A 31 -21.59 16.18 10.89
N ILE A 32 -20.89 15.31 11.62
CA ILE A 32 -19.42 15.31 11.74
C ILE A 32 -18.86 14.22 10.82
N HIS A 33 -17.99 14.60 9.89
CA HIS A 33 -17.38 13.69 8.93
C HIS A 33 -15.97 13.28 9.39
N TYR A 34 -15.87 12.08 9.94
CA TYR A 34 -14.59 11.45 10.25
C TYR A 34 -13.85 11.07 8.96
N GLN A 35 -12.54 11.25 8.96
CA GLN A 35 -11.65 10.73 7.94
C GLN A 35 -10.85 9.59 8.55
N ASN A 36 -10.91 8.42 7.92
CA ASN A 36 -10.20 7.24 8.37
C ASN A 36 -8.94 7.01 7.52
N PRO A 37 -7.87 6.48 8.11
CA PRO A 37 -6.74 5.95 7.33
C PRO A 37 -7.21 4.88 6.35
N ARG A 38 -6.49 4.73 5.24
CA ARG A 38 -6.74 3.68 4.25
C ARG A 38 -5.75 2.54 4.42
N LEU A 39 -6.23 1.31 4.30
CA LEU A 39 -5.38 0.13 4.29
C LEU A 39 -5.05 -0.25 2.84
N VAL A 40 -3.77 -0.43 2.56
CA VAL A 40 -3.23 -1.04 1.36
C VAL A 40 -2.75 -2.44 1.73
N VAL A 41 -3.17 -3.44 0.98
CA VAL A 41 -2.75 -4.83 1.16
C VAL A 41 -1.90 -5.25 -0.03
N GLY A 42 -0.86 -6.02 0.23
CA GLY A 42 0.04 -6.47 -0.82
C GLY A 42 0.74 -7.76 -0.45
N ALA A 43 1.52 -8.28 -1.38
CA ALA A 43 2.18 -9.56 -1.21
C ALA A 43 3.64 -9.52 -1.71
N ILE A 44 4.47 -10.38 -1.14
CA ILE A 44 5.79 -10.79 -1.66
C ILE A 44 5.59 -12.18 -2.25
N PRO A 45 5.31 -12.31 -3.57
CA PRO A 45 5.11 -13.62 -4.19
C PRO A 45 6.45 -14.29 -4.42
N GLU A 46 6.71 -15.36 -3.67
CA GLU A 46 7.97 -16.10 -3.72
C GLU A 46 7.88 -17.24 -4.73
N TRP A 47 8.97 -17.46 -5.45
CA TRP A 47 9.17 -18.69 -6.22
C TRP A 47 10.63 -19.08 -6.16
N GLN A 48 10.92 -20.20 -5.48
CA GLN A 48 12.28 -20.63 -5.18
C GLN A 48 13.07 -19.53 -4.46
N ASP A 49 14.22 -19.13 -4.99
CA ASP A 49 15.08 -18.06 -4.47
C ASP A 49 14.68 -16.66 -4.98
N ARG A 50 13.55 -16.52 -5.69
CA ARG A 50 13.13 -15.27 -6.34
C ARG A 50 11.84 -14.69 -5.76
N ILE A 51 11.61 -13.42 -6.03
CA ILE A 51 10.34 -12.73 -5.78
C ILE A 51 9.79 -12.10 -7.06
N LEU A 52 8.47 -12.06 -7.21
CA LEU A 52 7.83 -11.39 -8.34
C LEU A 52 7.68 -9.89 -8.06
N LEU A 53 8.20 -9.07 -8.96
CA LEU A 53 7.96 -7.62 -8.98
C LEU A 53 7.20 -7.23 -10.24
N CYS A 54 6.45 -6.13 -10.14
CA CYS A 54 5.73 -5.52 -11.25
C CYS A 54 6.27 -4.11 -11.53
N ARG A 55 6.47 -3.79 -12.80
CA ARG A 55 6.86 -2.45 -13.27
C ARG A 55 5.62 -1.66 -13.62
N ARG A 56 5.34 -0.59 -12.88
CA ARG A 56 4.07 0.17 -12.97
C ARG A 56 3.89 0.81 -14.34
N ASP A 57 2.70 0.71 -14.93
CA ASP A 57 2.30 1.45 -16.14
C ASP A 57 1.31 2.59 -15.85
N ILE A 58 1.01 2.82 -14.57
CA ILE A 58 0.10 3.85 -14.07
C ILE A 58 0.79 4.78 -13.07
N GLU A 59 0.31 6.03 -12.98
CA GLU A 59 0.76 7.00 -11.97
C GLU A 59 0.17 6.70 -10.58
N PRO A 60 0.84 7.13 -9.50
CA PRO A 60 2.16 7.77 -9.45
C PRO A 60 3.30 6.78 -9.75
N GLN A 61 4.52 7.29 -10.00
CA GLN A 61 5.74 6.47 -10.12
C GLN A 61 5.70 5.47 -11.28
N ARG A 62 5.14 5.88 -12.41
CA ARG A 62 5.13 5.07 -13.63
C ARG A 62 6.56 4.72 -14.06
N GLY A 63 6.77 3.49 -14.52
CA GLY A 63 8.05 2.98 -14.98
C GLY A 63 8.97 2.45 -13.87
N LEU A 64 8.56 2.54 -12.61
CA LEU A 64 9.28 2.00 -11.45
C LEU A 64 8.70 0.64 -11.00
N TRP A 65 9.52 -0.15 -10.30
CA TRP A 65 9.19 -1.48 -9.80
C TRP A 65 8.52 -1.43 -8.43
N THR A 66 7.56 -2.32 -8.21
CA THR A 66 6.86 -2.48 -6.93
C THR A 66 6.49 -3.94 -6.67
N LEU A 67 6.04 -4.21 -5.45
CA LEU A 67 5.27 -5.41 -5.14
C LEU A 67 3.81 -5.20 -5.54
N PRO A 68 3.07 -6.27 -5.90
CA PRO A 68 1.63 -6.17 -6.12
C PRO A 68 0.93 -5.74 -4.83
N ALA A 69 0.22 -4.61 -4.89
CA ALA A 69 -0.45 -4.04 -3.73
C ALA A 69 -1.44 -2.96 -4.13
N GLY A 70 -2.61 -2.99 -3.50
CA GLY A 70 -3.65 -1.99 -3.68
C GLY A 70 -4.56 -1.84 -2.47
N TYR A 71 -5.58 -0.99 -2.60
CA TYR A 71 -6.45 -0.68 -1.46
C TYR A 71 -7.28 -1.90 -1.07
N LEU A 72 -7.44 -2.12 0.23
CA LEU A 72 -8.43 -3.06 0.73
C LEU A 72 -9.84 -2.54 0.36
N GLU A 73 -10.65 -3.39 -0.23
CA GLU A 73 -12.04 -3.09 -0.55
C GLU A 73 -13.00 -3.47 0.59
N ASN A 74 -14.19 -2.88 0.57
CA ASN A 74 -15.23 -3.23 1.53
C ASN A 74 -15.76 -4.64 1.25
N GLY A 75 -15.86 -5.47 2.29
CA GLY A 75 -16.45 -6.80 2.19
C GLY A 75 -15.46 -7.93 1.88
N GLU A 76 -14.15 -7.65 1.85
CA GLU A 76 -13.09 -8.65 1.74
C GLU A 76 -12.19 -8.71 2.98
N SER A 77 -11.54 -9.85 3.20
CA SER A 77 -10.47 -9.97 4.21
C SER A 77 -9.16 -9.40 3.69
N VAL A 78 -8.21 -9.13 4.58
CA VAL A 78 -6.87 -8.65 4.18
C VAL A 78 -6.10 -9.65 3.31
N GLU A 79 -6.33 -10.95 3.51
CA GLU A 79 -5.74 -12.00 2.68
C GLU A 79 -6.41 -12.05 1.31
N ASP A 80 -7.75 -11.92 1.25
CA ASP A 80 -8.49 -11.90 -0.01
C ASP A 80 -8.10 -10.69 -0.85
N GLY A 81 -7.96 -9.51 -0.24
CA GLY A 81 -7.47 -8.31 -0.93
C GLY A 81 -6.05 -8.49 -1.47
N ALA A 82 -5.13 -9.06 -0.68
CA ALA A 82 -3.77 -9.35 -1.16
C ALA A 82 -3.76 -10.34 -2.35
N ARG A 83 -4.64 -11.36 -2.33
CA ARG A 83 -4.84 -12.29 -3.45
C ARG A 83 -5.42 -11.58 -4.68
N ARG A 84 -6.47 -10.77 -4.49
CA ARG A 84 -7.13 -10.01 -5.55
C ARG A 84 -6.15 -9.08 -6.24
N GLU A 85 -5.46 -8.23 -5.49
CA GLU A 85 -4.48 -7.28 -6.03
C GLU A 85 -3.34 -7.99 -6.79
N THR A 86 -2.80 -9.07 -6.22
CA THR A 86 -1.77 -9.87 -6.89
C THR A 86 -2.29 -10.43 -8.23
N ARG A 87 -3.50 -10.96 -8.25
CA ARG A 87 -4.12 -11.50 -9.47
C ARG A 87 -4.47 -10.39 -10.47
N GLU A 88 -4.94 -9.23 -10.02
CA GLU A 88 -5.30 -8.10 -10.87
C GLU A 88 -4.09 -7.51 -11.59
N GLU A 89 -2.99 -7.32 -10.85
CA GLU A 89 -1.76 -6.72 -11.37
C GLU A 89 -0.86 -7.69 -12.14
N THR A 90 -0.86 -8.98 -11.78
CA THR A 90 0.12 -9.95 -12.30
C THR A 90 -0.46 -11.22 -12.92
N LYS A 91 -1.77 -11.46 -12.78
CA LYS A 91 -2.43 -12.75 -13.10
C LYS A 91 -1.88 -13.96 -12.34
N ALA A 92 -1.01 -13.74 -11.36
CA ALA A 92 -0.45 -14.80 -10.55
C ALA A 92 -1.44 -15.26 -9.48
N GLU A 93 -1.38 -16.55 -9.16
CA GLU A 93 -2.09 -17.15 -8.04
C GLU A 93 -1.10 -17.37 -6.90
N ILE A 94 -1.44 -16.89 -5.70
CA ILE A 94 -0.60 -17.00 -4.50
C ILE A 94 -1.23 -17.92 -3.46
N ILE A 95 -0.43 -18.56 -2.63
CA ILE A 95 -0.83 -19.48 -1.55
C ILE A 95 0.04 -19.26 -0.30
N ASP A 96 -0.33 -19.89 0.82
CA ASP A 96 0.41 -19.86 2.08
C ASP A 96 0.73 -18.43 2.56
N LEU A 97 -0.29 -17.57 2.58
CA LEU A 97 -0.16 -16.19 3.02
C LEU A 97 0.15 -16.15 4.52
N SER A 98 1.16 -15.37 4.87
CA SER A 98 1.49 -15.04 6.26
C SER A 98 1.74 -13.54 6.36
N PRO A 99 1.12 -12.82 7.32
CA PRO A 99 1.39 -11.41 7.53
C PRO A 99 2.88 -11.24 7.85
N TYR A 100 3.52 -10.25 7.22
CA TYR A 100 4.96 -10.07 7.33
C TYR A 100 5.32 -8.67 7.83
N PHE A 101 4.76 -7.62 7.24
CA PHE A 101 5.09 -6.25 7.61
C PHE A 101 3.87 -5.34 7.57
N LEU A 102 3.59 -4.67 8.69
CA LEU A 102 2.61 -3.61 8.81
C LEU A 102 3.34 -2.26 8.89
N ALA A 103 3.23 -1.43 7.86
CA ALA A 103 3.89 -0.13 7.79
C ALA A 103 2.90 1.01 7.97
N ASP A 104 3.21 1.92 8.90
CA ASP A 104 2.40 3.11 9.15
C ASP A 104 2.98 4.30 8.36
N LEU A 105 2.25 4.78 7.35
CA LEU A 105 2.60 5.94 6.54
C LEU A 105 1.75 7.14 6.99
N VAL A 106 2.09 7.63 8.19
CA VAL A 106 1.36 8.68 8.91
C VAL A 106 1.11 9.94 8.06
N PRO A 107 2.09 10.49 7.30
CA PRO A 107 1.87 11.76 6.59
C PRO A 107 0.80 11.71 5.49
N ILE A 108 0.47 10.52 4.99
CA ILE A 108 -0.55 10.30 3.95
C ILE A 108 -1.75 9.49 4.47
N ASN A 109 -1.83 9.23 5.77
CA ASN A 109 -2.88 8.44 6.43
C ASN A 109 -3.10 7.07 5.79
N GLN A 110 -2.01 6.34 5.51
CA GLN A 110 -2.08 4.98 4.97
C GLN A 110 -1.40 3.97 5.87
N LEU A 111 -1.95 2.76 5.88
CA LEU A 111 -1.36 1.56 6.45
C LEU A 111 -1.06 0.61 5.29
N TYR A 112 0.11 -0.03 5.29
CA TYR A 112 0.44 -1.08 4.33
C TYR A 112 0.61 -2.39 5.08
N LEU A 113 -0.22 -3.38 4.78
CA LEU A 113 -0.05 -4.75 5.27
C LEU A 113 0.46 -5.63 4.13
N ILE A 114 1.72 -6.02 4.23
CA ILE A 114 2.37 -6.90 3.24
C ILE A 114 2.45 -8.31 3.79
N PHE A 115 2.02 -9.26 2.97
CA PHE A 115 2.10 -10.70 3.23
C PHE A 115 3.34 -11.30 2.56
N ARG A 116 3.94 -12.29 3.20
CA ARG A 116 4.73 -13.30 2.48
C ARG A 116 3.79 -14.36 1.95
N CYS A 117 4.11 -14.91 0.78
CA CYS A 117 3.33 -15.99 0.17
C CYS A 117 4.18 -16.72 -0.86
N GLN A 118 3.71 -17.89 -1.30
CA GLN A 118 4.30 -18.60 -2.43
C GLN A 118 3.44 -18.38 -3.68
N LEU A 119 4.08 -18.25 -4.83
CA LEU A 119 3.41 -18.47 -6.10
C LEU A 119 2.96 -19.93 -6.18
N ALA A 120 1.69 -20.17 -6.47
CA ALA A 120 1.16 -21.52 -6.64
C ALA A 120 1.83 -22.26 -7.81
N ARG A 121 2.24 -21.49 -8.83
CA ARG A 121 2.93 -21.91 -10.05
C ARG A 121 3.69 -20.71 -10.64
N PRO A 122 4.72 -20.91 -11.48
CA PRO A 122 5.50 -19.82 -12.05
C PRO A 122 4.80 -19.22 -13.27
N GLU A 123 3.50 -18.95 -13.15
CA GLU A 123 2.68 -18.38 -14.21
C GLU A 123 2.15 -17.01 -13.78
N PHE A 124 2.44 -16.01 -14.61
CA PHE A 124 2.03 -14.63 -14.45
C PHE A 124 2.05 -13.97 -15.84
N ALA A 125 1.27 -12.92 -16.02
CA ALA A 125 1.13 -12.24 -17.30
C ALA A 125 0.89 -10.75 -17.12
N ILE A 126 1.46 -9.96 -18.03
CA ILE A 126 1.31 -8.51 -18.09
C ILE A 126 -0.18 -8.13 -18.08
N THR A 127 -0.50 -7.07 -17.36
CA THR A 127 -1.86 -6.55 -17.20
C THR A 127 -1.91 -5.11 -17.68
N ARG A 128 -3.04 -4.43 -17.52
CA ARG A 128 -3.14 -3.01 -17.90
C ARG A 128 -2.37 -2.08 -16.96
N GLU A 129 -2.00 -2.55 -15.78
CA GLU A 129 -1.38 -1.73 -14.73
C GLU A 129 0.12 -1.93 -14.62
N SER A 130 0.65 -2.96 -15.30
CA SER A 130 2.06 -3.31 -15.32
C SER A 130 2.57 -3.31 -16.76
N SER A 131 3.73 -2.72 -17.00
CA SER A 131 4.43 -2.76 -18.29
C SER A 131 5.40 -3.95 -18.38
N GLU A 132 5.83 -4.47 -17.23
CA GLU A 132 6.77 -5.58 -17.12
C GLU A 132 6.51 -6.36 -15.83
N LEU A 133 6.68 -7.68 -15.86
CA LEU A 133 6.64 -8.56 -14.70
C LEU A 133 7.86 -9.47 -14.74
N ARG A 134 8.56 -9.60 -13.61
CA ARG A 134 9.77 -10.41 -13.55
C ARG A 134 10.05 -10.97 -12.17
N LEU A 135 10.57 -12.19 -12.15
CA LEU A 135 11.14 -12.82 -10.97
C LEU A 135 12.59 -12.34 -10.76
N PHE A 136 12.86 -11.77 -9.58
CA PHE A 136 14.17 -11.25 -9.19
C PHE A 136 14.77 -12.05 -8.05
N ARG A 137 16.05 -12.38 -8.15
CA ARG A 137 16.90 -12.65 -6.98
C ARG A 137 17.29 -11.34 -6.30
N GLU A 138 17.77 -11.44 -5.06
CA GLU A 138 18.19 -10.27 -4.28
C GLU A 138 19.20 -9.39 -5.02
N GLU A 139 20.23 -10.02 -5.60
CA GLU A 139 21.30 -9.35 -6.33
C GLU A 139 20.87 -8.71 -7.67
N GLU A 140 19.68 -9.09 -8.16
CA GLU A 140 19.13 -8.57 -9.42
C GLU A 140 18.18 -7.38 -9.19
N ILE A 141 17.81 -7.07 -7.94
CA ILE A 141 16.82 -6.04 -7.65
C ILE A 141 17.34 -4.65 -8.04
N PRO A 142 16.62 -3.91 -8.89
CA PRO A 142 16.98 -2.55 -9.26
C PRO A 142 16.54 -1.60 -8.13
N TRP A 143 17.31 -1.56 -7.03
CA TRP A 143 16.95 -0.85 -5.81
C TRP A 143 16.61 0.63 -6.02
N ASP A 144 17.28 1.29 -6.96
CA ASP A 144 17.05 2.70 -7.28
C ASP A 144 15.85 2.94 -8.21
N GLU A 145 15.28 1.87 -8.76
CA GLU A 145 14.05 1.90 -9.55
C GLU A 145 12.84 1.37 -8.76
N ILE A 146 12.93 1.21 -7.44
CA ILE A 146 11.78 0.84 -6.59
C ILE A 146 10.89 2.07 -6.38
N ALA A 147 9.60 1.93 -6.73
CA ALA A 147 8.63 3.03 -6.81
C ALA A 147 8.36 3.74 -5.48
N PHE A 148 8.27 2.98 -4.39
CA PHE A 148 7.82 3.49 -3.11
C PHE A 148 8.77 3.11 -1.98
N GLN A 149 9.04 4.06 -1.08
CA GLN A 149 9.92 3.85 0.06
C GLN A 149 9.44 2.70 0.96
N VAL A 150 8.12 2.56 1.16
CA VAL A 150 7.56 1.43 1.93
C VAL A 150 7.91 0.08 1.31
N ILE A 151 7.90 -0.02 -0.02
CA ILE A 151 8.28 -1.25 -0.71
C ILE A 151 9.79 -1.49 -0.59
N ARG A 152 10.62 -0.45 -0.74
CA ARG A 152 12.07 -0.55 -0.53
C ARG A 152 12.42 -1.07 0.87
N VAL A 153 11.81 -0.48 1.91
CA VAL A 153 11.99 -0.92 3.31
C VAL A 153 11.50 -2.35 3.52
N THR A 154 10.35 -2.71 2.95
CA THR A 154 9.80 -4.07 3.04
C THR A 154 10.77 -5.09 2.46
N LEU A 155 11.29 -4.84 1.26
CA LEU A 155 12.24 -5.72 0.58
C LEU A 155 13.56 -5.84 1.34
N GLN A 156 14.12 -4.73 1.84
CA GLN A 156 15.36 -4.76 2.64
C GLN A 156 15.22 -5.63 3.89
N LYS A 157 14.10 -5.49 4.62
CA LYS A 157 13.81 -6.37 5.76
C LYS A 157 13.67 -7.82 5.32
N TYR A 158 12.93 -8.04 4.24
CA TYR A 158 12.65 -9.36 3.70
C TYR A 158 13.92 -10.15 3.39
N PHE A 159 14.86 -9.54 2.69
CA PHE A 159 16.13 -10.20 2.35
C PHE A 159 17.04 -10.38 3.56
N SER A 160 17.09 -9.42 4.49
CA SER A 160 17.79 -9.59 5.77
C SER A 160 17.25 -10.79 6.57
N ASP A 161 15.93 -10.95 6.59
CA ASP A 161 15.24 -12.04 7.29
C ASP A 161 15.42 -13.39 6.60
N ARG A 162 15.39 -13.39 5.26
CA ARG A 162 15.68 -14.57 4.45
C ARG A 162 17.09 -15.07 4.72
N ALA A 163 18.08 -14.20 4.82
CA ALA A 163 19.45 -14.56 5.18
C ALA A 163 19.56 -15.13 6.61
N ALA A 164 18.72 -14.65 7.54
CA ALA A 164 18.64 -15.16 8.91
C ALA A 164 17.80 -16.45 9.04
N GLY A 165 17.00 -16.80 8.03
CA GLY A 165 16.09 -17.95 8.06
C GLY A 165 14.83 -17.77 8.92
N THR A 166 14.52 -16.53 9.34
CA THR A 166 13.40 -16.23 10.24
C THR A 166 12.66 -14.99 9.78
N PHE A 167 11.33 -15.04 9.75
CA PHE A 167 10.49 -13.96 9.21
C PHE A 167 9.48 -13.47 10.24
N PRO A 168 9.90 -12.71 11.26
CA PRO A 168 8.99 -12.21 12.27
C PRO A 168 8.05 -11.15 11.69
N PHE A 169 6.80 -11.17 12.14
CA PHE A 169 5.88 -10.07 11.87
C PHE A 169 6.30 -8.80 12.62
N ARG A 170 6.28 -7.66 11.94
CA ARG A 170 6.63 -6.35 12.54
C ARG A 170 5.62 -5.28 12.17
N ASN A 171 5.42 -4.34 13.09
CA ASN A 171 4.78 -3.04 12.83
C ASN A 171 5.83 -1.94 12.98
N GLU A 172 5.94 -1.04 11.99
CA GLU A 172 6.84 0.11 12.07
C GLU A 172 6.30 1.33 11.31
N VAL A 173 6.64 2.53 11.79
CA VAL A 173 6.39 3.78 11.06
C VAL A 173 7.43 3.95 9.96
N VAL A 174 6.99 4.00 8.70
CA VAL A 174 7.87 4.25 7.56
C VAL A 174 7.86 5.73 7.21
N ARG A 175 9.03 6.36 7.33
CA ARG A 175 9.21 7.77 6.95
C ARG A 175 9.25 7.88 5.44
N ILE A 176 8.35 8.69 4.88
CA ILE A 176 8.32 9.06 3.46
C ILE A 176 8.66 10.55 3.34
N ALA A 177 9.44 10.90 2.32
CA ALA A 177 9.60 12.31 1.96
C ALA A 177 8.32 12.75 1.24
N LEU A 178 7.61 13.72 1.80
CA LEU A 178 6.53 14.39 1.07
C LEU A 178 7.17 15.34 0.06
N ASN A 179 7.00 15.09 -1.24
CA ASN A 179 7.09 16.17 -2.22
C ASN A 179 5.84 17.04 -2.06
N CYS A 180 5.85 17.90 -1.04
CA CYS A 180 4.81 18.90 -0.88
C CYS A 180 5.07 19.98 -1.95
N PRO A 181 4.11 20.33 -2.83
CA PRO A 181 4.19 21.62 -3.50
C PRO A 181 4.21 22.68 -2.40
N ALA A 182 5.20 23.57 -2.43
CA ALA A 182 5.33 24.64 -1.44
C ALA A 182 3.97 25.31 -1.24
N GLU A 183 3.52 25.44 0.02
CA GLU A 183 2.36 26.27 0.33
C GLU A 183 2.59 27.65 -0.30
N PRO A 184 1.62 28.22 -1.03
CA PRO A 184 1.74 29.60 -1.43
C PRO A 184 1.90 30.43 -0.15
N ALA A 185 2.97 31.24 -0.12
CA ALA A 185 3.25 32.15 0.98
C ALA A 185 1.99 33.01 1.30
N PRO A 186 1.78 33.36 2.58
CA PRO A 186 0.57 34.05 3.04
C PRO A 186 0.30 35.39 2.33
#